data_AF-A0A7C2HC40-F1
#
_entry.id   AF-A0A7C2HC40-F1
#
_cell.length_a   1.000
_cell.length_b   1.000
_cell.length_c   1.000
_cell.angle_alpha   90.00
_cell.angle_beta   90.00
_cell.angle_gamma   90.00
#
_symmetry.space_group_name_H-M   'P 1'
#
loop_
_entity.id
_entity.type
_entity.pdbx_description
1 polymer ?
#
loop_
_entity_poly.entity_id
_entity_poly.type
_entity_poly.pdbx_seq_one_letter_code
_entity_poly.pdbx_strand_id
1 'polypeptide(L)'
;MSVTGSALKEFILPFAVLSENRKEPFTADAEAAAIFALAEEERAKGGGIIASRPEEKTVFVAKIGYPLWLFPWQETTLIFDGLNRAKCTLPYAVIPAVDVFMENLKRGAKARETYLAFISDHINYFQAPATEKSLQINGLISDPEFLKEFDVYRREAVEATERHSNVALLSPLLDESSIAAALDELKALYSSFKASRDKLYWCMKFLDKATRHYVKLLHGKAKAIRDEFGVKIRAQEELIEPKIARLKEDYDHKIIEATKNFEKQEHSLQKEKVKLEKSRENALAKIEHYRLEAKTRAEKDDYVGEQKWKEKANEMKQELSEIEEQLKQAEKALRDLEERKSLEIFNLRHESDAKIKEARQALLELESSREAQLLLLKQELETLEQQTKLITDQVGRTAKLIETFMDNFSKLGLKQELPLKDAALFYVPFYVACYQVESAKRYSFFPPSEVNAFGFSTKIKGALGKMKIKQLLVPRFEVVTSLMDTLQVLAYQNAVFETEMRELCETVNMLKLDDAREGLKRGLECLQREGWLSEKEQQALTQKIT
;
A
#
# COMPACT_ATOMS: atom_id res chain seq x y z
N MET A 1 12.01 17.90 41.19
CA MET A 1 11.75 19.34 41.44
C MET A 1 10.35 19.43 42.02
N SER A 2 10.18 20.14 43.13
CA SER A 2 8.94 20.18 43.91
C SER A 2 7.80 20.81 43.12
N VAL A 3 6.70 20.07 42.96
CA VAL A 3 5.45 20.56 42.39
C VAL A 3 4.79 21.46 43.43
N THR A 4 4.77 22.76 43.17
CA THR A 4 3.85 23.70 43.82
C THR A 4 2.43 23.31 43.43
N GLY A 5 1.62 22.92 44.41
CA GLY A 5 0.23 22.50 44.22
C GLY A 5 -0.62 23.63 43.66
N SER A 6 -0.93 23.55 42.37
CA SER A 6 -2.15 24.15 41.83
C SER A 6 -3.30 23.30 42.32
N ALA A 7 -4.32 23.90 42.94
CA ALA A 7 -5.57 23.20 43.19
C ALA A 7 -6.11 22.64 41.87
N LEU A 8 -6.54 21.38 41.86
CA LEU A 8 -7.18 20.77 40.70
C LEU A 8 -8.40 21.60 40.32
N LYS A 9 -8.53 21.94 39.04
CA LYS A 9 -9.69 22.70 38.57
C LYS A 9 -10.84 21.76 38.29
N GLU A 10 -11.95 22.03 38.93
CA GLU A 10 -13.21 21.33 38.74
C GLU A 10 -14.20 22.22 38.00
N PHE A 11 -14.95 21.64 37.07
CA PHE A 11 -15.96 22.33 36.28
C PHE A 11 -17.26 21.54 36.29
N ILE A 12 -18.39 22.23 36.33
CA ILE A 12 -19.72 21.63 36.22
C ILE A 12 -20.38 22.12 34.93
N LEU A 13 -20.87 21.18 34.15
CA LEU A 13 -21.63 21.44 32.94
C LEU A 13 -23.09 21.79 33.28
N PRO A 14 -23.82 22.54 32.44
CA PRO A 14 -25.24 22.81 32.70
C PRO A 14 -26.10 21.57 32.45
N PHE A 15 -27.09 21.30 33.30
CA PHE A 15 -28.03 20.20 33.07
C PHE A 15 -29.03 20.56 31.97
N ALA A 16 -29.64 21.73 32.08
CA ALA A 16 -30.62 22.23 31.13
C ALA A 16 -30.11 23.44 30.35
N VAL A 17 -30.42 23.48 29.05
CA VAL A 17 -30.26 24.67 28.19
C VAL A 17 -31.55 24.95 27.45
N LEU A 18 -31.83 26.22 27.14
CA LEU A 18 -33.04 26.59 26.41
C LEU A 18 -32.95 26.15 24.95
N SER A 19 -34.06 25.64 24.40
CA SER A 19 -34.14 25.44 22.96
C SER A 19 -34.20 26.76 22.22
N GLU A 20 -33.81 26.76 20.94
CA GLU A 20 -33.84 27.95 20.09
C GLU A 20 -35.24 28.61 20.04
N ASN A 21 -36.29 27.81 20.24
CA ASN A 21 -37.67 28.25 20.15
C ASN A 21 -38.25 28.76 21.48
N ARG A 22 -37.54 28.62 22.60
CA ARG A 22 -38.02 29.00 23.94
C ARG A 22 -37.50 30.39 24.31
N LYS A 23 -38.40 31.26 24.80
CA LYS A 23 -38.03 32.61 25.27
C LYS A 23 -38.16 32.76 26.78
N GLU A 24 -38.96 31.89 27.40
CA GLU A 24 -39.18 31.85 28.83
C GLU A 24 -37.91 31.33 29.53
N PRO A 25 -37.42 32.03 30.56
CA PRO A 25 -36.27 31.55 31.32
C PRO A 25 -36.58 30.20 31.97
N PHE A 26 -35.55 29.39 32.18
CA PHE A 26 -35.66 28.12 32.89
C PHE A 26 -34.74 28.16 34.09
N THR A 27 -35.32 28.39 35.27
CA THR A 27 -34.58 28.54 36.53
C THR A 27 -34.21 27.19 37.12
N ALA A 28 -33.27 27.16 38.07
CA ALA A 28 -32.94 25.94 38.81
C ALA A 28 -34.16 25.33 39.54
N ASP A 29 -35.05 26.16 40.07
CA ASP A 29 -36.31 25.73 40.68
C ASP A 29 -37.23 25.05 39.66
N ALA A 30 -37.36 25.61 38.44
CA ALA A 30 -38.14 25.02 37.36
C ALA A 30 -37.53 23.72 36.83
N GLU A 31 -36.19 23.65 36.75
CA GLU A 31 -35.44 22.43 36.40
C GLU A 31 -35.74 21.31 37.38
N ALA A 32 -35.54 21.55 38.68
CA ALA A 32 -35.79 20.56 39.73
C ALA A 32 -37.25 20.11 39.75
N ALA A 33 -38.20 21.04 39.60
CA ALA A 33 -39.63 20.73 39.57
C ALA A 33 -40.04 19.91 38.34
N ALA A 34 -39.44 20.18 37.17
CA ALA A 34 -39.69 19.41 35.95
C ALA A 34 -39.22 17.97 36.12
N ILE A 35 -38.02 17.77 36.68
CA ILE A 35 -37.49 16.45 36.98
C ILE A 35 -38.34 15.73 38.02
N PHE A 36 -38.73 16.39 39.09
CA PHE A 36 -39.62 15.81 40.09
C PHE A 36 -40.95 15.35 39.48
N ALA A 37 -41.56 16.19 38.63
CA ALA A 37 -42.80 15.84 37.94
C ALA A 37 -42.62 14.65 36.98
N LEU A 38 -41.49 14.55 36.28
CA LEU A 38 -41.15 13.40 35.44
C LEU A 38 -40.92 12.14 36.27
N ALA A 39 -40.19 12.25 37.38
CA ALA A 39 -39.92 11.14 38.29
C ALA A 39 -41.21 10.58 38.89
N GLU A 40 -42.15 11.44 39.33
CA GLU A 40 -43.45 11.00 39.84
C GLU A 40 -44.35 10.38 38.77
N GLU A 41 -44.11 10.69 37.51
CA GLU A 41 -44.82 10.10 36.38
C GLU A 41 -44.23 8.75 35.95
N GLU A 42 -42.92 8.54 36.09
CA GLU A 42 -42.26 7.23 35.88
C GLU A 42 -42.47 6.25 37.03
N ARG A 43 -42.85 6.75 38.22
CA ARG A 43 -43.15 5.93 39.40
C ARG A 43 -44.37 5.03 39.13
N ALA A 44 -44.25 3.75 39.46
CA ALA A 44 -45.36 2.82 39.39
C ALA A 44 -46.40 3.15 40.47
N LYS A 45 -47.55 3.69 40.03
CA LYS A 45 -48.67 4.13 40.89
C LYS A 45 -49.46 2.96 41.53
N GLY A 46 -49.08 1.71 41.24
CA GLY A 46 -49.81 0.51 41.65
C GLY A 46 -51.16 0.35 40.92
N GLY A 47 -51.72 -0.86 40.99
CA GLY A 47 -53.08 -1.13 40.52
C GLY A 47 -53.25 -1.61 39.06
N GLY A 48 -54.19 -2.53 38.89
CA GLY A 48 -54.65 -3.16 37.65
C GLY A 48 -55.68 -4.25 38.00
N ILE A 49 -56.71 -4.46 37.17
CA ILE A 49 -57.84 -5.36 37.47
C ILE A 49 -57.40 -6.84 37.64
N ILE A 50 -56.22 -7.21 37.16
CA ILE A 50 -55.75 -8.62 37.11
C ILE A 50 -54.49 -8.87 37.97
N ALA A 51 -53.79 -7.85 38.46
CA ALA A 51 -52.69 -8.04 39.42
C ALA A 51 -52.48 -6.79 40.30
N SER A 52 -52.58 -6.95 41.63
CA SER A 52 -52.26 -5.90 42.60
C SER A 52 -50.74 -5.70 42.68
N ARG A 53 -50.18 -4.89 41.77
CA ARG A 53 -48.79 -4.46 41.91
C ARG A 53 -48.72 -3.42 43.03
N PRO A 54 -47.82 -3.61 44.02
CA PRO A 54 -47.62 -2.64 45.08
C PRO A 54 -47.16 -1.31 44.51
N GLU A 55 -47.54 -0.22 45.17
CA GLU A 55 -47.16 1.13 44.78
C GLU A 55 -45.70 1.41 45.15
N GLU A 56 -44.95 1.98 44.20
CA GLU A 56 -43.57 2.44 44.43
C GLU A 56 -43.54 3.71 45.27
N LYS A 57 -42.65 3.83 46.25
CA LYS A 57 -42.38 5.10 46.95
C LYS A 57 -41.15 5.79 46.37
N THR A 58 -41.23 7.09 46.12
CA THR A 58 -40.04 7.89 45.77
C THR A 58 -39.22 8.13 47.03
N VAL A 59 -37.99 7.59 47.07
CA VAL A 59 -37.08 7.70 48.21
C VAL A 59 -36.30 9.00 48.15
N PHE A 60 -35.76 9.30 46.97
CA PHE A 60 -35.05 10.53 46.70
C PHE A 60 -35.16 10.91 45.23
N VAL A 61 -34.98 12.20 44.99
CA VAL A 61 -34.59 12.75 43.68
C VAL A 61 -33.38 13.63 43.93
N ALA A 62 -32.30 13.42 43.20
CA ALA A 62 -30.99 14.03 43.47
C ALA A 62 -30.29 14.41 42.17
N LYS A 63 -29.57 15.55 42.16
CA LYS A 63 -28.71 15.95 41.05
C LYS A 63 -27.27 15.55 41.35
N ILE A 64 -26.64 14.84 40.42
CA ILE A 64 -25.30 14.29 40.58
C ILE A 64 -24.42 14.67 39.38
N GLY A 65 -23.13 14.89 39.59
CA GLY A 65 -22.14 15.08 38.52
C GLY A 65 -21.37 13.79 38.19
N TYR A 66 -21.37 13.37 36.92
CA TYR A 66 -20.54 12.28 36.39
C TYR A 66 -19.11 12.80 36.12
N PRO A 67 -18.05 12.16 36.67
CA PRO A 67 -16.69 12.68 36.58
C PRO A 67 -16.03 12.31 35.25
N LEU A 68 -15.54 13.31 34.52
CA LEU A 68 -14.71 13.18 33.32
C LEU A 68 -13.40 13.94 33.49
N TRP A 69 -12.29 13.22 33.35
CA TRP A 69 -10.95 13.77 33.41
C TRP A 69 -10.53 14.30 32.05
N LEU A 70 -10.03 15.53 31.99
CA LEU A 70 -9.44 16.12 30.79
C LEU A 70 -7.94 16.32 31.00
N PHE A 71 -7.14 15.70 30.14
CA PHE A 71 -5.68 15.79 30.18
C PHE A 71 -5.12 16.36 28.88
N PRO A 72 -4.22 17.36 28.95
CA PRO A 72 -3.52 17.82 27.77
C PRO A 72 -2.54 16.76 27.26
N TRP A 73 -2.57 16.47 25.96
CA TRP A 73 -1.66 15.52 25.32
C TRP A 73 -1.32 15.97 23.90
N GLN A 74 -0.06 16.38 23.68
CA GLN A 74 0.38 16.96 22.41
C GLN A 74 -0.52 18.16 22.01
N GLU A 75 -1.16 18.10 20.83
CA GLU A 75 -2.05 19.13 20.29
C GLU A 75 -3.54 18.81 20.57
N THR A 76 -3.82 17.78 21.37
CA THR A 76 -5.18 17.36 21.71
C THR A 76 -5.40 17.34 23.22
N THR A 77 -6.68 17.30 23.60
CA THR A 77 -7.10 17.01 24.98
C THR A 77 -7.75 15.65 25.01
N LEU A 78 -7.19 14.73 25.80
CA LEU A 78 -7.75 13.40 26.00
C LEU A 78 -8.81 13.45 27.11
N ILE A 79 -9.90 12.70 26.91
CA ILE A 79 -10.99 12.59 27.87
C ILE A 79 -10.96 11.20 28.48
N PHE A 80 -10.91 11.12 29.81
CA PHE A 80 -10.98 9.88 30.55
C PHE A 80 -12.28 9.83 31.35
N ASP A 81 -12.97 8.71 31.25
CA ASP A 81 -14.08 8.34 32.09
C ASP A 81 -13.59 8.13 33.54
N GLY A 82 -14.01 9.03 34.44
CA GLY A 82 -13.62 8.98 35.85
C GLY A 82 -14.12 7.74 36.59
N LEU A 83 -15.16 7.05 36.09
CA LEU A 83 -15.62 5.78 36.65
C LEU A 83 -14.97 4.55 35.99
N ASN A 84 -14.03 4.76 35.07
CA ASN A 84 -13.22 3.73 34.43
C ASN A 84 -14.03 2.63 33.71
N ARG A 85 -15.10 3.01 33.00
CA ARG A 85 -15.97 2.10 32.23
C ARG A 85 -15.63 2.13 30.75
N ALA A 86 -15.19 3.28 30.24
CA ALA A 86 -14.64 3.39 28.90
C ALA A 86 -13.29 2.65 28.76
N LYS A 87 -12.99 2.23 27.54
CA LYS A 87 -11.69 1.68 27.17
C LYS A 87 -11.39 1.98 25.71
N CYS A 88 -10.16 2.38 25.43
CA CYS A 88 -9.66 2.55 24.08
C CYS A 88 -8.66 1.42 23.78
N THR A 89 -8.77 0.80 22.61
CA THR A 89 -7.79 -0.18 22.13
C THR A 89 -7.16 0.35 20.86
N LEU A 90 -5.84 0.53 20.88
CA LEU A 90 -5.06 1.05 19.76
C LEU A 90 -4.29 -0.10 19.11
N PRO A 91 -4.80 -0.68 18.01
CA PRO A 91 -4.06 -1.68 17.26
C PRO A 91 -2.87 -1.03 16.53
N TYR A 92 -1.75 -1.73 16.53
CA TYR A 92 -0.57 -1.37 15.74
C TYR A 92 0.19 -2.62 15.33
N ALA A 93 0.87 -2.54 14.20
CA ALA A 93 1.65 -3.65 13.70
C ALA A 93 3.10 -3.54 14.15
N VAL A 94 3.68 -4.65 14.63
CA VAL A 94 5.09 -4.73 14.98
C VAL A 94 5.91 -4.76 13.71
N ILE A 95 6.78 -3.76 13.56
CA ILE A 95 7.70 -3.66 12.44
C ILE A 95 8.99 -4.44 12.70
N PRO A 96 9.70 -4.89 11.65
CA PRO A 96 11.04 -5.46 11.77
C PRO A 96 12.05 -4.50 12.44
N ALA A 97 13.07 -5.07 13.09
CA ALA A 97 14.05 -4.32 13.86
C ALA A 97 14.95 -3.45 12.98
N VAL A 98 14.56 -2.18 12.81
CA VAL A 98 15.25 -1.22 11.93
C VAL A 98 16.72 -1.03 12.31
N ASP A 99 17.03 -1.02 13.61
CA ASP A 99 18.42 -0.86 14.10
C ASP A 99 19.32 -2.00 13.65
N VAL A 100 18.85 -3.25 13.74
CA VAL A 100 19.60 -4.45 13.31
C VAL A 100 19.87 -4.39 11.81
N PHE A 101 18.85 -4.05 11.01
CA PHE A 101 19.02 -3.86 9.57
C PHE A 101 20.06 -2.77 9.28
N MET A 102 19.99 -1.64 9.99
CA MET A 102 20.87 -0.49 9.78
C MET A 102 22.32 -0.77 10.13
N GLU A 103 22.57 -1.50 11.22
CA GLU A 103 23.92 -1.95 11.59
C GLU A 103 24.49 -2.93 10.56
N ASN A 104 23.68 -3.89 10.10
CA ASN A 104 24.06 -4.82 9.06
C ASN A 104 24.36 -4.12 7.73
N LEU A 105 23.54 -3.13 7.35
CA LEU A 105 23.76 -2.31 6.15
C LEU A 105 25.07 -1.52 6.25
N LYS A 106 25.33 -0.84 7.37
CA LYS A 106 26.60 -0.12 7.58
C LYS A 106 27.82 -1.05 7.46
N ARG A 107 27.72 -2.26 8.00
CA ARG A 107 28.79 -3.27 7.95
C ARG A 107 28.97 -3.84 6.54
N GLY A 108 27.87 -4.20 5.88
CA GLY A 108 27.84 -4.76 4.52
C GLY A 108 28.31 -3.76 3.46
N ALA A 109 28.05 -2.47 3.65
CA ALA A 109 28.43 -1.40 2.72
C ALA A 109 29.93 -1.02 2.74
N LYS A 110 30.80 -1.79 3.41
CA LYS A 110 32.25 -1.52 3.44
C LYS A 110 32.98 -1.99 2.19
N ALA A 111 32.57 -3.12 1.61
CA ALA A 111 33.12 -3.67 0.38
C ALA A 111 32.00 -4.05 -0.59
N ARG A 112 32.32 -4.12 -1.88
CA ARG A 112 31.34 -4.37 -2.94
C ARG A 112 30.68 -5.74 -2.78
N GLU A 113 31.50 -6.76 -2.55
CA GLU A 113 31.07 -8.16 -2.42
C GLU A 113 30.17 -8.33 -1.19
N THR A 114 30.53 -7.71 -0.07
CA THR A 114 29.71 -7.72 1.15
C THR A 114 28.42 -6.92 1.00
N TYR A 115 28.41 -5.88 0.18
CA TYR A 115 27.22 -5.08 -0.08
C TYR A 115 26.21 -5.83 -0.95
N LEU A 116 26.68 -6.50 -2.00
CA LEU A 116 25.84 -7.35 -2.84
C LEU A 116 25.22 -8.50 -2.04
N ALA A 117 26.04 -9.19 -1.23
CA ALA A 117 25.55 -10.22 -0.33
C ALA A 117 24.49 -9.66 0.63
N PHE A 118 24.76 -8.51 1.26
CA PHE A 118 23.80 -7.86 2.15
C PHE A 118 22.45 -7.59 1.48
N ILE A 119 22.46 -6.97 0.28
CA ILE A 119 21.24 -6.62 -0.45
C ILE A 119 20.46 -7.88 -0.84
N SER A 120 21.14 -8.93 -1.28
CA SER A 120 20.51 -10.22 -1.60
C SER A 120 19.88 -10.88 -0.37
N ASP A 121 20.63 -10.97 0.75
CA ASP A 121 20.19 -11.66 1.96
C ASP A 121 19.02 -10.95 2.66
N HIS A 122 18.90 -9.63 2.49
CA HIS A 122 17.90 -8.81 3.18
C HIS A 122 16.76 -8.34 2.26
N ILE A 123 16.64 -8.93 1.06
CA ILE A 123 15.66 -8.51 0.05
C ILE A 123 14.20 -8.58 0.52
N ASN A 124 13.90 -9.45 1.50
CA ASN A 124 12.56 -9.65 2.06
C ASN A 124 12.45 -9.19 3.52
N TYR A 125 13.45 -8.49 4.07
CA TYR A 125 13.51 -8.17 5.51
C TYR A 125 12.28 -7.40 6.01
N PHE A 126 11.77 -6.47 5.19
CA PHE A 126 10.61 -5.64 5.51
C PHE A 126 9.29 -6.19 4.92
N GLN A 127 9.28 -7.42 4.37
CA GLN A 127 8.06 -8.08 3.88
C GLN A 127 7.36 -8.95 4.92
N ALA A 128 7.98 -9.18 6.09
CA ALA A 128 7.44 -10.07 7.11
C ALA A 128 6.01 -9.65 7.50
N PRO A 129 5.06 -10.61 7.62
CA PRO A 129 3.71 -10.30 8.06
C PRO A 129 3.79 -9.68 9.45
N ALA A 130 3.29 -8.45 9.55
CA ALA A 130 3.41 -7.69 10.77
C ALA A 130 2.54 -8.33 11.85
N THR A 131 3.15 -8.75 12.95
CA THR A 131 2.41 -9.24 14.11
C THR A 131 1.62 -8.07 14.68
N GLU A 132 0.32 -8.21 14.82
CA GLU A 132 -0.51 -7.18 15.41
C GLU A 132 -0.38 -7.20 16.94
N LYS A 133 -0.16 -6.01 17.51
CA LYS A 133 -0.23 -5.74 18.94
C LYS A 133 -1.28 -4.66 19.17
N SER A 134 -1.70 -4.51 20.42
CA SER A 134 -2.55 -3.40 20.80
C SER A 134 -2.11 -2.80 22.12
N LEU A 135 -2.27 -1.48 22.23
CA LEU A 135 -2.20 -0.77 23.51
C LEU A 135 -3.63 -0.55 24.01
N GLN A 136 -3.93 -1.04 25.20
CA GLN A 136 -5.22 -0.80 25.85
C GLN A 136 -5.06 0.32 26.87
N ILE A 137 -5.96 1.30 26.78
CA ILE A 137 -5.97 2.46 27.67
C ILE A 137 -7.34 2.50 28.34
N ASN A 138 -7.34 2.19 29.63
CA ASN A 138 -8.54 2.20 30.45
C ASN A 138 -9.00 3.64 30.70
N GLY A 139 -10.31 3.84 30.75
CA GLY A 139 -10.93 5.15 30.93
C GLY A 139 -10.92 6.04 29.69
N LEU A 140 -10.00 5.87 28.73
CA LEU A 140 -9.93 6.75 27.57
C LEU A 140 -11.18 6.66 26.69
N ILE A 141 -11.86 7.79 26.49
CA ILE A 141 -12.97 7.96 25.57
C ILE A 141 -12.42 8.53 24.26
N SER A 142 -12.46 7.71 23.20
CA SER A 142 -11.98 8.09 21.86
C SER A 142 -13.08 8.00 20.79
N ASP A 143 -14.34 7.86 21.20
CA ASP A 143 -15.48 7.78 20.30
C ASP A 143 -15.70 9.14 19.60
N PRO A 144 -15.62 9.22 18.26
CA PRO A 144 -15.66 10.50 17.54
C PRO A 144 -16.95 11.29 17.78
N GLU A 145 -18.09 10.61 17.88
CA GLU A 145 -19.40 11.20 18.12
C GLU A 145 -19.48 11.79 19.53
N PHE A 146 -19.01 11.06 20.57
CA PHE A 146 -18.88 11.60 21.92
C PHE A 146 -17.96 12.82 21.96
N LEU A 147 -16.78 12.73 21.35
CA LEU A 147 -15.81 13.83 21.31
C LEU A 147 -16.44 15.10 20.69
N LYS A 148 -17.21 14.94 19.62
CA LYS A 148 -17.92 16.05 18.96
C LYS A 148 -18.99 16.68 19.85
N GLU A 149 -19.88 15.87 20.44
CA GLU A 149 -20.93 16.37 21.33
C GLU A 149 -20.33 17.06 22.56
N PHE A 150 -19.34 16.42 23.19
CA PHE A 150 -18.71 16.93 24.39
C PHE A 150 -17.90 18.21 24.13
N ASP A 151 -17.30 18.38 22.95
CA ASP A 151 -16.59 19.62 22.61
C ASP A 151 -17.51 20.85 22.58
N VAL A 152 -18.76 20.67 22.14
CA VAL A 152 -19.78 21.72 22.22
C VAL A 152 -20.15 21.94 23.68
N TYR A 153 -20.42 20.85 24.40
CA TYR A 153 -20.93 20.92 25.77
C TYR A 153 -19.96 21.56 26.75
N ARG A 154 -18.67 21.19 26.69
CA ARG A 154 -17.63 21.67 27.61
C ARG A 154 -17.40 23.17 27.58
N ARG A 155 -17.78 23.85 26.49
CA ARG A 155 -17.63 25.31 26.35
C ARG A 155 -18.61 26.08 27.24
N GLU A 156 -19.64 25.41 27.75
CA GLU A 156 -20.66 25.96 28.64
C GLU A 156 -20.37 25.66 30.12
N ALA A 157 -19.26 24.97 30.40
CA ALA A 157 -18.90 24.59 31.76
C ALA A 157 -18.55 25.82 32.61
N VAL A 158 -18.97 25.79 33.87
CA VAL A 158 -18.63 26.80 34.87
C VAL A 158 -17.73 26.20 35.94
N GLU A 159 -16.83 27.00 36.50
CA GLU A 159 -15.94 26.52 37.57
C GLU A 159 -16.78 26.06 38.79
N ALA A 160 -16.41 24.90 39.32
CA ALA A 160 -16.99 24.35 40.54
C ALA A 160 -16.44 25.14 41.74
N THR A 161 -16.87 26.37 41.91
CA THR A 161 -16.61 27.13 43.14
C THR A 161 -17.20 26.38 44.33
N GLU A 162 -16.63 26.54 45.53
CA GLU A 162 -16.89 25.75 46.75
C GLU A 162 -18.36 25.61 47.23
N ARG A 163 -19.37 26.14 46.52
CA ARG A 163 -20.80 26.04 46.90
C ARG A 163 -21.75 25.97 45.70
N HIS A 164 -21.78 24.86 44.99
CA HIS A 164 -22.99 24.45 44.26
C HIS A 164 -23.82 23.54 45.17
N SER A 165 -24.55 24.14 46.12
CA SER A 165 -25.22 23.45 47.26
C SER A 165 -26.20 22.33 46.89
N ASN A 166 -26.53 22.17 45.60
CA ASN A 166 -27.61 21.31 45.13
C ASN A 166 -27.14 20.24 44.13
N VAL A 167 -25.83 20.07 43.92
CA VAL A 167 -25.26 19.00 43.08
C VAL A 167 -24.24 18.22 43.89
N ALA A 168 -24.42 16.91 43.99
CA ALA A 168 -23.41 16.03 44.56
C ALA A 168 -22.44 15.54 43.47
N LEU A 169 -21.14 15.51 43.75
CA LEU A 169 -20.13 15.13 42.77
C LEU A 169 -19.65 13.71 43.04
N LEU A 170 -19.75 12.81 42.05
CA LEU A 170 -19.20 11.48 42.19
C LEU A 170 -17.67 11.56 42.25
N SER A 171 -17.07 10.85 43.20
CA SER A 171 -15.62 10.74 43.25
C SER A 171 -15.12 9.89 42.08
N PRO A 172 -14.09 10.34 41.33
CA PRO A 172 -13.52 9.52 40.27
C PRO A 172 -12.85 8.27 40.86
N LEU A 173 -13.16 7.10 40.28
CA LEU A 173 -12.50 5.83 40.58
C LEU A 173 -11.12 5.73 39.90
N LEU A 174 -10.95 6.44 38.79
CA LEU A 174 -9.67 6.56 38.10
C LEU A 174 -8.92 7.78 38.64
N ASP A 175 -7.81 7.56 39.33
CA ASP A 175 -6.98 8.64 39.87
C ASP A 175 -6.02 9.24 38.82
N GLU A 176 -5.56 10.45 39.09
CA GLU A 176 -4.62 11.19 38.23
C GLU A 176 -3.32 10.41 37.98
N SER A 177 -2.83 9.65 38.98
CA SER A 177 -1.58 8.89 38.85
C SER A 177 -1.68 7.74 37.85
N SER A 178 -2.83 7.07 37.82
CA SER A 178 -3.17 5.99 36.90
C SER A 178 -3.30 6.52 35.47
N ILE A 179 -3.91 7.70 35.31
CA ILE A 179 -4.00 8.37 34.00
C ILE A 179 -2.62 8.82 33.54
N ALA A 180 -1.81 9.42 34.42
CA ALA A 180 -0.45 9.84 34.10
C ALA A 180 0.41 8.66 33.61
N ALA A 181 0.35 7.51 34.28
CA ALA A 181 1.05 6.30 33.86
C ALA A 181 0.61 5.84 32.44
N ALA A 182 -0.70 5.84 32.17
CA ALA A 182 -1.22 5.49 30.85
C ALA A 182 -0.78 6.49 29.76
N LEU A 183 -0.72 7.78 30.08
CA LEU A 183 -0.22 8.83 29.18
C LEU A 183 1.27 8.68 28.89
N ASP A 184 2.07 8.27 29.87
CA ASP A 184 3.49 7.99 29.69
C ASP A 184 3.72 6.79 28.77
N GLU A 185 2.93 5.71 28.91
CA GLU A 185 2.95 4.57 27.98
C GLU A 185 2.56 4.98 26.55
N LEU A 186 1.48 5.76 26.40
CA LEU A 186 1.03 6.29 25.11
C LEU A 186 2.11 7.17 24.47
N LYS A 187 2.76 8.03 25.25
CA LYS A 187 3.85 8.90 24.81
C LYS A 187 5.08 8.09 24.40
N ALA A 188 5.46 7.08 25.19
CA ALA A 188 6.58 6.20 24.87
C ALA A 188 6.34 5.46 23.54
N LEU A 189 5.13 4.93 23.34
CA LEU A 189 4.74 4.27 22.09
C LEU A 189 4.82 5.25 20.90
N TYR A 190 4.23 6.44 21.01
CA TYR A 190 4.31 7.47 19.98
C TYR A 190 5.76 7.86 19.66
N SER A 191 6.59 8.07 20.67
CA SER A 191 8.02 8.36 20.50
C SER A 191 8.77 7.23 19.81
N SER A 192 8.44 5.97 20.10
CA SER A 192 9.03 4.81 19.44
C SER A 192 8.70 4.75 17.95
N PHE A 193 7.47 5.11 17.57
CA PHE A 193 7.05 5.21 16.16
C PHE A 193 7.78 6.33 15.45
N LYS A 194 7.84 7.52 16.05
CA LYS A 194 8.58 8.66 15.48
C LYS A 194 10.05 8.30 15.24
N ALA A 195 10.72 7.71 16.23
CA ALA A 195 12.11 7.28 16.10
C ALA A 195 12.30 6.22 15.01
N SER A 196 11.37 5.26 14.90
CA SER A 196 11.40 4.21 13.88
C SER A 196 11.21 4.76 12.47
N ARG A 197 10.26 5.68 12.27
CA ARG A 197 10.03 6.38 11.01
C ARG A 197 11.29 7.12 10.57
N ASP A 198 11.89 7.90 11.47
CA ASP A 198 13.09 8.68 11.17
C ASP A 198 14.27 7.76 10.78
N LYS A 199 14.43 6.62 11.46
CA LYS A 199 15.42 5.59 11.11
C LYS A 199 15.15 4.94 9.76
N LEU A 200 13.89 4.66 9.40
CA LEU A 200 13.53 4.09 8.09
C LEU A 200 13.87 5.05 6.95
N TYR A 201 13.57 6.35 7.09
CA TYR A 201 13.98 7.34 6.09
C TYR A 201 15.50 7.48 6.00
N TRP A 202 16.18 7.43 7.14
CA TRP A 202 17.63 7.40 7.16
C TRP A 202 18.21 6.15 6.46
N CYS A 203 17.56 5.00 6.63
CA CYS A 203 17.88 3.75 5.94
C CYS A 203 17.80 3.89 4.42
N MET A 204 16.69 4.41 3.89
CA MET A 204 16.53 4.65 2.45
C MET A 204 17.65 5.54 1.91
N LYS A 205 17.94 6.65 2.60
CA LYS A 205 19.00 7.58 2.21
C LYS A 205 20.38 6.92 2.21
N PHE A 206 20.65 6.02 3.17
CA PHE A 206 21.91 5.29 3.24
C PHE A 206 22.02 4.24 2.14
N LEU A 207 20.98 3.43 1.91
CA LEU A 207 20.90 2.46 0.81
C LEU A 207 21.19 3.13 -0.54
N ASP A 208 20.48 4.22 -0.84
CA ASP A 208 20.68 4.98 -2.07
C ASP A 208 22.12 5.51 -2.21
N LYS A 209 22.72 5.96 -1.11
CA LYS A 209 24.09 6.46 -1.11
C LYS A 209 25.09 5.32 -1.39
N ALA A 210 24.94 4.18 -0.72
CA ALA A 210 25.81 3.02 -0.89
C ALA A 210 25.67 2.43 -2.30
N THR A 211 24.44 2.25 -2.80
CA THR A 211 24.20 1.76 -4.16
C THR A 211 24.78 2.70 -5.20
N ARG A 212 24.56 4.02 -5.10
CA ARG A 212 25.17 4.98 -6.04
C ARG A 212 26.71 4.94 -6.03
N HIS A 213 27.33 4.67 -4.88
CA HIS A 213 28.77 4.52 -4.80
C HIS A 213 29.25 3.32 -5.62
N TYR A 214 28.65 2.14 -5.43
CA TYR A 214 29.04 0.94 -6.16
C TYR A 214 28.65 0.99 -7.64
N VAL A 215 27.52 1.59 -8.01
CA VAL A 215 27.15 1.85 -9.41
C VAL A 215 28.22 2.69 -10.11
N LYS A 216 28.76 3.74 -9.46
CA LYS A 216 29.87 4.53 -10.01
C LYS A 216 31.14 3.69 -10.19
N LEU A 217 31.45 2.85 -9.22
CA LEU A 217 32.62 1.96 -9.27
C LEU A 217 32.50 0.93 -10.41
N LEU A 218 31.32 0.34 -10.62
CA LEU A 218 31.02 -0.58 -11.72
C LEU A 218 31.16 0.11 -13.08
N HIS A 219 30.60 1.31 -13.25
CA HIS A 219 30.79 2.08 -14.47
C HIS A 219 32.27 2.39 -14.75
N GLY A 220 33.03 2.74 -13.71
CA GLY A 220 34.48 2.93 -13.80
C GLY A 220 35.20 1.67 -14.28
N LYS A 221 34.90 0.51 -13.70
CA LYS A 221 35.44 -0.79 -14.15
C LYS A 221 35.07 -1.11 -15.59
N ALA A 222 33.81 -0.91 -15.98
CA ALA A 222 33.35 -1.14 -17.34
C ALA A 222 34.03 -0.21 -18.36
N LYS A 223 34.40 1.00 -17.95
CA LYS A 223 35.20 1.91 -18.79
C LYS A 223 36.64 1.40 -18.90
N ALA A 224 37.28 1.02 -17.80
CA ALA A 224 38.64 0.49 -17.81
C ALA A 224 38.77 -0.77 -18.69
N ILE A 225 37.81 -1.70 -18.63
CA ILE A 225 37.78 -2.89 -19.50
C ILE A 225 37.66 -2.48 -20.97
N ARG A 226 36.78 -1.53 -21.30
CA ARG A 226 36.66 -1.01 -22.67
C ARG A 226 37.96 -0.42 -23.19
N ASP A 227 38.63 0.38 -22.36
CA ASP A 227 39.89 1.04 -22.74
C ASP A 227 41.02 0.00 -22.89
N GLU A 228 41.16 -0.94 -21.95
CA GLU A 228 42.18 -1.99 -21.98
C GLU A 228 42.02 -2.92 -23.20
N PHE A 229 40.82 -3.47 -23.41
CA PHE A 229 40.56 -4.32 -24.56
C PHE A 229 40.63 -3.53 -25.87
N GLY A 230 40.25 -2.26 -25.88
CA GLY A 230 40.40 -1.40 -27.05
C GLY A 230 41.86 -1.20 -27.48
N VAL A 231 42.79 -1.14 -26.53
CA VAL A 231 44.23 -1.14 -26.84
C VAL A 231 44.69 -2.49 -27.39
N LYS A 232 44.31 -3.60 -26.74
CA LYS A 232 44.71 -4.96 -27.17
C LYS A 232 44.16 -5.31 -28.56
N ILE A 233 42.90 -4.97 -28.83
CA ILE A 233 42.24 -5.19 -30.11
C ILE A 233 42.97 -4.42 -31.22
N ARG A 234 43.24 -3.13 -31.04
CA ARG A 234 43.96 -2.32 -32.05
C ARG A 234 45.36 -2.87 -32.33
N ALA A 235 46.10 -3.24 -31.29
CA ALA A 235 47.43 -3.84 -31.47
C ALA A 235 47.35 -5.17 -32.24
N GLN A 236 46.33 -5.98 -31.98
CA GLN A 236 46.13 -7.25 -32.67
C GLN A 236 45.65 -7.05 -34.13
N GLU A 237 44.81 -6.06 -34.40
CA GLU A 237 44.39 -5.65 -35.74
C GLU A 237 45.61 -5.23 -36.58
N GLU A 238 46.50 -4.39 -36.04
CA GLU A 238 47.73 -3.96 -36.71
C GLU A 238 48.65 -5.14 -37.08
N LEU A 239 48.63 -6.23 -36.32
CA LEU A 239 49.40 -7.44 -36.58
C LEU A 239 48.73 -8.38 -37.60
N ILE A 240 47.40 -8.45 -37.62
CA ILE A 240 46.64 -9.39 -38.45
C ILE A 240 46.33 -8.80 -39.83
N GLU A 241 46.01 -7.51 -39.94
CA GLU A 241 45.61 -6.89 -41.21
C GLU A 241 46.66 -7.07 -42.33
N PRO A 242 47.98 -6.86 -42.09
CA PRO A 242 49.00 -7.14 -43.10
C PRO A 242 49.06 -8.63 -43.49
N LYS A 243 48.80 -9.55 -42.56
CA LYS A 243 48.76 -10.99 -42.84
C LYS A 243 47.56 -11.37 -43.69
N ILE A 244 46.39 -10.79 -43.40
CA ILE A 244 45.18 -10.98 -44.21
C ILE A 244 45.38 -10.42 -45.62
N ALA A 245 45.99 -9.24 -45.75
CA ALA A 245 46.28 -8.64 -47.05
C ALA A 245 47.18 -9.56 -47.88
N ARG A 246 48.28 -10.08 -47.29
CA ARG A 246 49.17 -11.04 -47.96
C ARG A 246 48.47 -12.34 -48.33
N LEU A 247 47.65 -12.91 -47.44
CA LEU A 247 46.87 -14.12 -47.74
C LEU A 247 45.94 -13.88 -48.94
N LYS A 248 45.25 -12.74 -48.99
CA LYS A 248 44.40 -12.40 -50.14
C LYS A 248 45.21 -12.33 -51.43
N GLU A 249 46.34 -11.60 -51.42
CA GLU A 249 47.22 -11.49 -52.58
C GLU A 249 47.76 -12.85 -53.05
N ASP A 250 48.20 -13.71 -52.12
CA ASP A 250 48.74 -15.04 -52.43
C ASP A 250 47.68 -15.95 -53.08
N TYR A 251 46.46 -15.98 -52.53
CA TYR A 251 45.38 -16.80 -53.10
C TYR A 251 44.81 -16.21 -54.39
N ASP A 252 44.77 -14.88 -54.54
CA ASP A 252 44.43 -14.24 -55.81
C ASP A 252 45.44 -14.63 -56.91
N HIS A 253 46.73 -14.64 -56.57
CA HIS A 253 47.78 -15.13 -57.48
C HIS A 253 47.59 -16.60 -57.86
N LYS A 254 47.32 -17.49 -56.90
CA LYS A 254 47.04 -18.91 -57.17
C LYS A 254 45.82 -19.10 -58.07
N ILE A 255 44.74 -18.33 -57.84
CA ILE A 255 43.53 -18.37 -58.67
C ILE A 255 43.85 -17.91 -60.10
N ILE A 256 44.61 -16.84 -60.27
CA ILE A 256 45.04 -16.36 -61.59
C ILE A 256 45.91 -17.41 -62.30
N GLU A 257 46.84 -18.04 -61.59
CA GLU A 257 47.71 -19.07 -62.16
C GLU A 257 46.92 -20.32 -62.57
N ALA A 258 46.05 -20.82 -61.69
CA ALA A 258 45.15 -21.93 -61.99
C ALA A 258 44.29 -21.61 -63.22
N THR A 259 43.68 -20.42 -63.25
CA THR A 259 42.85 -19.96 -64.39
C THR A 259 43.63 -19.98 -65.70
N LYS A 260 44.85 -19.41 -65.73
CA LYS A 260 45.71 -19.41 -66.93
C LYS A 260 46.11 -20.83 -67.37
N ASN A 261 46.34 -21.74 -66.43
CA ASN A 261 46.70 -23.12 -66.75
C ASN A 261 45.52 -23.87 -67.36
N PHE A 262 44.31 -23.66 -66.85
CA PHE A 262 43.09 -24.21 -67.46
C PHE A 262 42.79 -23.59 -68.83
N GLU A 263 42.95 -22.28 -69.00
CA GLU A 263 42.77 -21.60 -70.30
C GLU A 263 43.72 -22.14 -71.39
N LYS A 264 44.98 -22.46 -71.04
CA LYS A 264 45.93 -23.09 -71.97
C LYS A 264 45.46 -24.47 -72.42
N GLN A 265 44.97 -25.28 -71.48
CA GLN A 265 44.44 -26.62 -71.77
C GLN A 265 43.17 -26.53 -72.62
N GLU A 266 42.26 -25.62 -72.26
CA GLU A 266 41.04 -25.32 -73.00
C GLU A 266 41.35 -24.93 -74.44
N HIS A 267 42.27 -23.98 -74.65
CA HIS A 267 42.70 -23.56 -75.99
C HIS A 267 43.29 -24.73 -76.80
N SER A 268 44.04 -25.64 -76.18
CA SER A 268 44.60 -26.81 -76.88
C SER A 268 43.50 -27.78 -77.35
N LEU A 269 42.54 -28.09 -76.48
CA LEU A 269 41.39 -28.95 -76.79
C LEU A 269 40.46 -28.29 -77.81
N GLN A 270 40.30 -26.97 -77.75
CA GLN A 270 39.46 -26.23 -78.68
C GLN A 270 40.10 -26.15 -80.08
N LYS A 271 41.43 -26.03 -80.16
CA LYS A 271 42.17 -26.14 -81.43
C LYS A 271 42.05 -27.55 -82.03
N GLU A 272 42.06 -28.59 -81.21
CA GLU A 272 41.84 -29.96 -81.64
C GLU A 272 40.39 -30.17 -82.11
N LYS A 273 39.40 -29.68 -81.36
CA LYS A 273 38.00 -29.68 -81.76
C LYS A 273 37.81 -29.02 -83.14
N VAL A 274 38.35 -27.83 -83.36
CA VAL A 274 38.27 -27.13 -84.66
C VAL A 274 38.91 -27.94 -85.80
N LYS A 275 40.02 -28.64 -85.54
CA LYS A 275 40.63 -29.53 -86.55
C LYS A 275 39.75 -30.74 -86.86
N LEU A 276 39.14 -31.34 -85.85
CA LEU A 276 38.23 -32.47 -86.00
C LEU A 276 36.95 -32.03 -86.73
N GLU A 277 36.41 -30.84 -86.44
CA GLU A 277 35.28 -30.23 -87.16
C GLU A 277 35.61 -30.03 -88.64
N LYS A 278 36.78 -29.47 -88.96
CA LYS A 278 37.22 -29.30 -90.35
C LYS A 278 37.44 -30.64 -91.06
N SER A 279 37.94 -31.64 -90.35
CA SER A 279 38.13 -32.99 -90.88
C SER A 279 36.80 -33.69 -91.12
N ARG A 280 35.82 -33.48 -90.22
CA ARG A 280 34.42 -33.92 -90.36
C ARG A 280 33.77 -33.31 -91.59
N GLU A 281 33.88 -31.99 -91.78
CA GLU A 281 33.37 -31.30 -92.98
C GLU A 281 33.98 -31.85 -94.27
N ASN A 282 35.31 -32.05 -94.29
CA ASN A 282 36.01 -32.63 -95.44
C ASN A 282 35.58 -34.09 -95.72
N ALA A 283 35.42 -34.90 -94.67
CA ALA A 283 34.96 -36.28 -94.80
C ALA A 283 33.52 -36.33 -95.34
N LEU A 284 32.63 -35.47 -94.83
CA LEU A 284 31.26 -35.31 -95.35
C LEU A 284 31.26 -34.90 -96.83
N ALA A 285 32.08 -33.92 -97.22
CA ALA A 285 32.20 -33.49 -98.62
C ALA A 285 32.73 -34.61 -99.53
N LYS A 286 33.71 -35.40 -99.08
CA LYS A 286 34.23 -36.57 -99.82
C LYS A 286 33.22 -37.69 -99.94
N ILE A 287 32.46 -37.99 -98.88
CA ILE A 287 31.38 -38.99 -98.92
C ILE A 287 30.33 -38.58 -99.96
N GLU A 288 29.91 -37.33 -99.97
CA GLU A 288 28.97 -36.82 -100.98
C GLU A 288 29.55 -36.89 -102.40
N HIS A 289 30.82 -36.52 -102.58
CA HIS A 289 31.51 -36.69 -103.86
C HIS A 289 31.57 -38.16 -104.32
N TYR A 290 31.94 -39.09 -103.44
CA TYR A 290 32.02 -40.53 -103.77
C TYR A 290 30.64 -41.14 -104.03
N ARG A 291 29.59 -40.67 -103.35
CA ARG A 291 28.20 -41.04 -103.64
C ARG A 291 27.77 -40.55 -105.02
N LEU A 292 28.13 -39.32 -105.39
CA LEU A 292 27.82 -38.75 -106.69
C LEU A 292 28.53 -39.52 -107.81
N GLU A 293 29.83 -39.82 -107.66
CA GLU A 293 30.60 -40.64 -108.61
C GLU A 293 30.06 -42.08 -108.71
N ALA A 294 29.69 -42.71 -107.59
CA ALA A 294 29.04 -44.02 -107.61
C ALA A 294 27.73 -44.00 -108.42
N LYS A 295 26.91 -42.95 -108.24
CA LYS A 295 25.66 -42.76 -108.99
C LYS A 295 25.91 -42.54 -110.49
N THR A 296 26.89 -41.71 -110.86
CA THR A 296 27.28 -41.48 -112.25
C THR A 296 27.85 -42.72 -112.94
N ARG A 297 28.48 -43.64 -112.20
CA ARG A 297 28.97 -44.93 -112.73
C ARG A 297 27.85 -45.96 -112.87
N ALA A 298 26.90 -45.97 -111.93
CA ALA A 298 25.66 -46.75 -112.03
C ALA A 298 24.83 -46.37 -113.26
N GLU A 299 24.73 -45.07 -113.57
CA GLU A 299 24.05 -44.54 -114.77
C GLU A 299 24.74 -44.93 -116.10
N LYS A 300 25.97 -45.47 -116.04
CA LYS A 300 26.76 -45.94 -117.21
C LYS A 300 26.89 -47.48 -117.28
N ASP A 301 26.09 -48.22 -116.50
CA ASP A 301 26.16 -49.69 -116.35
C ASP A 301 27.55 -50.23 -115.92
N ASP A 302 28.41 -49.38 -115.33
CA ASP A 302 29.74 -49.74 -114.81
C ASP A 302 29.62 -50.22 -113.35
N TYR A 303 29.11 -51.44 -113.17
CA TYR A 303 28.85 -52.04 -111.86
C TYR A 303 30.10 -52.14 -110.98
N VAL A 304 31.27 -52.45 -111.58
CA VAL A 304 32.55 -52.55 -110.87
C VAL A 304 33.01 -51.16 -110.39
N GLY A 305 32.84 -50.13 -111.21
CA GLY A 305 33.09 -48.74 -110.85
C GLY A 305 32.15 -48.23 -109.76
N GLU A 306 30.86 -48.53 -109.84
CA GLU A 306 29.85 -48.18 -108.83
C GLU A 306 30.20 -48.80 -107.47
N GLN A 307 30.48 -50.10 -107.42
CA GLN A 307 30.78 -50.83 -106.19
C GLN A 307 32.05 -50.30 -105.52
N LYS A 308 33.09 -50.00 -106.30
CA LYS A 308 34.34 -49.41 -105.82
C LYS A 308 34.16 -48.02 -105.19
N TRP A 309 33.29 -47.18 -105.75
CA TRP A 309 32.99 -45.86 -105.16
C TRP A 309 32.06 -45.95 -103.95
N LYS A 310 31.15 -46.93 -103.90
CA LYS A 310 30.37 -47.25 -102.68
C LYS A 310 31.25 -47.76 -101.54
N GLU A 311 32.23 -48.60 -101.84
CA GLU A 311 33.24 -49.06 -100.88
C GLU A 311 34.04 -47.87 -100.32
N LYS A 312 34.57 -47.00 -101.19
CA LYS A 312 35.23 -45.76 -100.74
C LYS A 312 34.35 -44.82 -99.91
N ALA A 313 33.06 -44.71 -100.25
CA ALA A 313 32.11 -43.93 -99.46
C ALA A 313 31.85 -44.56 -98.08
N ASN A 314 31.83 -45.90 -97.99
CA ASN A 314 31.69 -46.62 -96.72
C ASN A 314 32.97 -46.54 -95.87
N GLU A 315 34.16 -46.67 -96.46
CA GLU A 315 35.44 -46.44 -95.78
C GLU A 315 35.49 -45.03 -95.19
N MET A 316 35.16 -44.01 -95.98
CA MET A 316 35.09 -42.63 -95.48
C MET A 316 34.00 -42.42 -94.42
N LYS A 317 32.90 -43.18 -94.47
CA LYS A 317 31.83 -43.13 -93.46
C LYS A 317 32.29 -43.73 -92.13
N GLN A 318 33.15 -44.74 -92.18
CA GLN A 318 33.80 -45.30 -91.00
C GLN A 318 34.79 -44.29 -90.40
N GLU A 319 35.62 -43.65 -91.23
CA GLU A 319 36.48 -42.54 -90.79
C GLU A 319 35.68 -41.36 -90.20
N LEU A 320 34.53 -41.01 -90.80
CA LEU A 320 33.63 -39.99 -90.25
C LEU A 320 33.10 -40.37 -88.86
N SER A 321 32.71 -41.64 -88.66
CA SER A 321 32.25 -42.13 -87.36
C SER A 321 33.36 -42.06 -86.31
N GLU A 322 34.61 -42.34 -86.69
CA GLU A 322 35.78 -42.19 -85.82
C GLU A 322 36.04 -40.73 -85.46
N ILE A 323 35.94 -39.81 -86.43
CA ILE A 323 36.06 -38.36 -86.21
C ILE A 323 34.94 -37.85 -85.30
N GLU A 324 33.70 -38.30 -85.49
CA GLU A 324 32.55 -37.89 -84.65
C GLU A 324 32.68 -38.40 -83.21
N GLU A 325 33.19 -39.61 -82.99
CA GLU A 325 33.47 -40.12 -81.64
C GLU A 325 34.63 -39.33 -80.98
N GLN A 326 35.68 -38.99 -81.72
CA GLN A 326 36.76 -38.11 -81.24
C GLN A 326 36.24 -36.70 -80.89
N LEU A 327 35.32 -36.15 -81.68
CA LEU A 327 34.67 -34.85 -81.41
C LEU A 327 33.86 -34.90 -80.12
N LYS A 328 33.07 -35.96 -79.92
CA LYS A 328 32.30 -36.18 -78.69
C LYS A 328 33.21 -36.34 -77.46
N GLN A 329 34.35 -37.01 -77.62
CA GLN A 329 35.37 -37.12 -76.56
C GLN A 329 36.01 -35.75 -76.25
N ALA A 330 36.34 -34.94 -77.26
CA ALA A 330 36.88 -33.60 -77.07
C ALA A 330 35.87 -32.66 -76.38
N GLU A 331 34.58 -32.72 -76.73
CA GLU A 331 33.53 -31.96 -76.06
C GLU A 331 33.30 -32.38 -74.61
N LYS A 332 33.36 -33.69 -74.34
CA LYS A 332 33.33 -34.20 -72.97
C LYS A 332 34.54 -33.72 -72.19
N ALA A 333 35.74 -33.80 -72.77
CA ALA A 333 36.97 -33.32 -72.13
C ALA A 333 36.92 -31.81 -71.81
N LEU A 334 36.32 -30.99 -72.68
CA LEU A 334 36.09 -29.56 -72.42
C LEU A 334 35.12 -29.33 -71.25
N ARG A 335 34.00 -30.07 -71.17
CA ARG A 335 33.08 -29.98 -70.03
C ARG A 335 33.75 -30.42 -68.72
N ASP A 336 34.43 -31.57 -68.74
CA ASP A 336 35.15 -32.10 -67.59
C ASP A 336 36.31 -31.16 -67.16
N LEU A 337 36.88 -30.39 -68.09
CA LEU A 337 37.89 -29.37 -67.79
C LEU A 337 37.27 -28.16 -67.07
N GLU A 338 36.11 -27.67 -67.53
CA GLU A 338 35.41 -26.54 -66.91
C GLU A 338 34.89 -26.87 -65.51
N GLU A 339 34.36 -28.07 -65.30
CA GLU A 339 33.96 -28.55 -63.97
C GLU A 339 35.16 -28.61 -63.01
N ARG A 340 36.31 -29.13 -63.48
CA ARG A 340 37.55 -29.17 -62.69
C ARG A 340 38.08 -27.77 -62.36
N LYS A 341 38.07 -26.84 -63.33
CA LYS A 341 38.45 -25.43 -63.12
C LYS A 341 37.57 -24.78 -62.06
N SER A 342 36.26 -24.95 -62.17
CA SER A 342 35.30 -24.41 -61.20
C SER A 342 35.53 -24.96 -59.80
N LEU A 343 35.74 -26.28 -59.68
CA LEU A 343 36.03 -26.93 -58.41
C LEU A 343 37.36 -26.46 -57.80
N GLU A 344 38.40 -26.30 -58.61
CA GLU A 344 39.71 -25.85 -58.12
C GLU A 344 39.67 -24.40 -57.63
N ILE A 345 39.02 -23.50 -58.38
CA ILE A 345 38.80 -22.11 -57.94
C ILE A 345 37.96 -22.07 -56.65
N PHE A 346 36.91 -22.90 -56.56
CA PHE A 346 36.10 -23.00 -55.34
C PHE A 346 36.94 -23.45 -54.14
N ASN A 347 37.77 -24.49 -54.30
CA ASN A 347 38.64 -25.00 -53.25
C ASN A 347 39.65 -23.93 -52.80
N LEU A 348 40.28 -23.21 -53.73
CA LEU A 348 41.22 -22.12 -53.41
C LEU A 348 40.53 -20.98 -52.63
N ARG A 349 39.30 -20.62 -53.00
CA ARG A 349 38.51 -19.60 -52.28
C ARG A 349 38.13 -20.07 -50.88
N HIS A 350 37.63 -21.30 -50.77
CA HIS A 350 37.26 -21.89 -49.48
C HIS A 350 38.47 -21.99 -48.54
N GLU A 351 39.63 -22.39 -49.05
CA GLU A 351 40.87 -22.45 -48.28
C GLU A 351 41.34 -21.04 -47.85
N SER A 352 41.25 -20.04 -48.73
CA SER A 352 41.54 -18.64 -48.41
C SER A 352 40.65 -18.12 -47.28
N ASP A 353 39.33 -18.34 -47.37
CA ASP A 353 38.38 -17.95 -46.32
C ASP A 353 38.69 -18.63 -44.99
N ALA A 354 39.02 -19.94 -45.01
CA ALA A 354 39.43 -20.67 -43.83
C ALA A 354 40.71 -20.08 -43.19
N LYS A 355 41.71 -19.72 -44.01
CA LYS A 355 42.95 -19.11 -43.53
C LYS A 355 42.77 -17.69 -43.00
N ILE A 356 41.91 -16.89 -43.63
CA ILE A 356 41.54 -15.56 -43.14
C ILE A 356 40.81 -15.68 -41.80
N LYS A 357 39.91 -16.67 -41.66
CA LYS A 357 39.21 -16.93 -40.40
C LYS A 357 40.18 -17.37 -39.29
N GLU A 358 41.11 -18.27 -39.60
CA GLU A 358 42.18 -18.69 -38.70
C GLU A 358 43.02 -17.49 -38.23
N ALA A 359 43.41 -16.60 -39.15
CA ALA A 359 44.16 -15.39 -38.81
C ALA A 359 43.38 -14.44 -37.89
N ARG A 360 42.05 -14.36 -38.02
CA ARG A 360 41.15 -13.51 -37.20
C ARG A 360 40.78 -14.11 -35.85
N GLN A 361 41.09 -15.39 -35.60
CA GLN A 361 40.65 -16.11 -34.40
C GLN A 361 41.05 -15.39 -33.10
N ALA A 362 42.31 -14.93 -33.00
CA ALA A 362 42.80 -14.22 -31.82
C ALA A 362 42.08 -12.88 -31.57
N LEU A 363 41.66 -12.19 -32.64
CA LEU A 363 40.89 -10.95 -32.52
C LEU A 363 39.49 -11.25 -31.97
N LEU A 364 38.82 -12.26 -32.52
CA LEU A 364 37.49 -12.70 -32.06
C LEU A 364 37.49 -13.12 -30.59
N GLU A 365 38.55 -13.79 -30.13
CA GLU A 365 38.71 -14.18 -28.73
C GLU A 365 38.83 -12.96 -27.79
N LEU A 366 39.57 -11.92 -28.20
CA LEU A 366 39.67 -10.67 -27.44
C LEU A 366 38.31 -9.94 -27.35
N GLU A 367 37.59 -9.84 -28.47
CA GLU A 367 36.26 -9.23 -28.52
C GLU A 367 35.26 -9.99 -27.65
N SER A 368 35.24 -11.32 -27.77
CA SER A 368 34.38 -12.21 -26.98
C SER A 368 34.68 -12.09 -25.48
N SER A 369 35.96 -12.03 -25.10
CA SER A 369 36.36 -11.85 -23.70
C SER A 369 35.96 -10.48 -23.16
N ARG A 370 36.07 -9.41 -23.95
CA ARG A 370 35.60 -8.07 -23.59
C ARG A 370 34.10 -8.08 -23.32
N GLU A 371 33.33 -8.65 -24.25
CA GLU A 371 31.88 -8.70 -24.17
C GLU A 371 31.40 -9.54 -22.98
N ALA A 372 32.00 -10.69 -22.74
CA ALA A 372 31.70 -11.52 -21.57
C ALA A 372 31.92 -10.76 -20.25
N GLN A 373 33.04 -10.05 -20.10
CA GLN A 373 33.31 -9.28 -18.88
C GLN A 373 32.36 -8.09 -18.71
N LEU A 374 32.03 -7.38 -19.80
CA LEU A 374 31.07 -6.28 -19.77
C LEU A 374 29.66 -6.76 -19.44
N LEU A 375 29.27 -7.94 -19.95
CA LEU A 375 27.98 -8.55 -19.66
C LEU A 375 27.85 -8.88 -18.17
N LEU A 376 28.89 -9.45 -17.54
CA LEU A 376 28.89 -9.73 -16.10
C LEU A 376 28.72 -8.45 -15.26
N LEU A 377 29.45 -7.38 -15.60
CA LEU A 377 29.29 -6.09 -14.90
C LEU A 377 27.90 -5.49 -15.10
N LYS A 378 27.30 -5.64 -16.28
CA LYS A 378 25.95 -5.16 -16.58
C LYS A 378 24.91 -5.90 -15.74
N GLN A 379 24.97 -7.23 -15.70
CA GLN A 379 24.07 -8.05 -14.90
C GLN A 379 24.15 -7.70 -13.40
N GLU A 380 25.37 -7.48 -12.91
CA GLU A 380 25.57 -7.09 -11.52
C GLU A 380 25.00 -5.70 -11.22
N LEU A 381 25.16 -4.74 -12.13
CA LEU A 381 24.58 -3.41 -12.01
C LEU A 381 23.05 -3.46 -11.98
N GLU A 382 22.45 -4.18 -12.91
CA GLU A 382 20.99 -4.37 -12.97
C GLU A 382 20.46 -5.04 -11.71
N THR A 383 21.12 -6.09 -11.24
CA THR A 383 20.76 -6.80 -10.00
C THR A 383 20.83 -5.85 -8.80
N LEU A 384 21.93 -5.11 -8.66
CA LEU A 384 22.12 -4.19 -7.55
C LEU A 384 21.04 -3.10 -7.53
N GLU A 385 20.73 -2.50 -8.68
CA GLU A 385 19.70 -1.45 -8.78
C GLU A 385 18.30 -1.99 -8.51
N GLN A 386 17.94 -3.14 -9.08
CA GLN A 386 16.63 -3.77 -8.89
C GLN A 386 16.39 -4.16 -7.43
N GLN A 387 17.36 -4.84 -6.80
CA GLN A 387 17.23 -5.27 -5.41
C GLN A 387 17.24 -4.09 -4.45
N THR A 388 18.08 -3.07 -4.69
CA THR A 388 18.05 -1.83 -3.88
C THR A 388 16.69 -1.15 -3.95
N LYS A 389 16.11 -1.04 -5.16
CA LYS A 389 14.79 -0.46 -5.36
C LYS A 389 13.73 -1.23 -4.59
N LEU A 390 13.74 -2.56 -4.69
CA LEU A 390 12.79 -3.42 -4.00
C LEU A 390 12.86 -3.24 -2.47
N ILE A 391 14.06 -3.19 -1.89
CA ILE A 391 14.22 -2.93 -0.45
C ILE A 391 13.74 -1.52 -0.09
N THR A 392 14.10 -0.51 -0.88
CA THR A 392 13.71 0.89 -0.65
C THR A 392 12.19 1.06 -0.68
N ASP A 393 11.51 0.38 -1.61
CA ASP A 393 10.04 0.36 -1.69
C ASP A 393 9.42 -0.28 -0.44
N GLN A 394 10.01 -1.36 0.09
CA GLN A 394 9.53 -1.98 1.33
C GLN A 394 9.74 -1.09 2.55
N VAL A 395 10.91 -0.46 2.67
CA VAL A 395 11.20 0.51 3.73
C VAL A 395 10.20 1.67 3.67
N GLY A 396 9.93 2.20 2.46
CA GLY A 396 8.94 3.26 2.25
C GLY A 396 7.52 2.85 2.62
N ARG A 397 7.09 1.62 2.30
CA ARG A 397 5.79 1.09 2.76
C ARG A 397 5.72 0.97 4.28
N THR A 398 6.79 0.50 4.91
CA THR A 398 6.88 0.37 6.38
C THR A 398 6.81 1.75 7.06
N ALA A 399 7.50 2.76 6.51
CA ALA A 399 7.44 4.13 7.03
C ALA A 399 6.02 4.70 6.97
N LYS A 400 5.32 4.52 5.84
CA LYS A 400 3.92 4.96 5.68
C LYS A 400 2.95 4.26 6.63
N LEU A 401 3.19 2.98 6.92
CA LEU A 401 2.40 2.24 7.91
C LEU A 401 2.54 2.87 9.31
N ILE A 402 3.77 3.24 9.71
CA ILE A 402 4.03 3.93 10.98
C ILE A 402 3.37 5.31 11.00
N GLU A 403 3.45 6.07 9.91
CA GLU A 403 2.78 7.37 9.80
C GLU A 403 1.26 7.23 9.98
N THR A 404 0.66 6.20 9.40
CA THR A 404 -0.77 5.90 9.59
C THR A 404 -1.10 5.61 11.06
N PHE A 405 -0.24 4.86 11.77
CA PHE A 405 -0.42 4.67 13.20
C PHE A 405 -0.33 5.98 13.96
N MET A 406 0.67 6.81 13.68
CA MET A 406 0.86 8.12 14.30
C MET A 406 -0.34 9.06 14.07
N ASP A 407 -0.91 9.07 12.86
CA ASP A 407 -2.10 9.86 12.53
C ASP A 407 -3.32 9.47 13.36
N ASN A 408 -3.45 8.19 13.73
CA ASN A 408 -4.54 7.74 14.59
C ASN A 408 -4.46 8.31 16.01
N PHE A 409 -3.26 8.63 16.51
CA PHE A 409 -3.14 9.27 17.83
C PHE A 409 -3.76 10.66 17.86
N SER A 410 -3.69 11.40 16.75
CA SER A 410 -4.30 12.74 16.63
C SER A 410 -5.84 12.72 16.71
N LYS A 411 -6.45 11.53 16.58
CA LYS A 411 -7.89 11.32 16.61
C LYS A 411 -8.40 10.91 18.00
N LEU A 412 -7.51 10.70 18.98
CA LEU A 412 -7.88 10.17 20.30
C LEU A 412 -8.56 11.17 21.21
N GLY A 413 -8.55 12.45 20.87
CA GLY A 413 -9.10 13.49 21.72
C GLY A 413 -9.54 14.72 20.97
N LEU A 414 -9.93 15.74 21.73
CA LEU A 414 -10.42 17.00 21.20
C LEU A 414 -9.26 17.80 20.62
N LYS A 415 -9.41 18.27 19.38
CA LYS A 415 -8.47 19.23 18.80
C LYS A 415 -8.59 20.56 19.51
N GLN A 416 -7.47 21.17 19.87
CA GLN A 416 -7.45 22.39 20.64
C GLN A 416 -7.57 23.64 19.75
N GLU A 417 -8.59 24.47 19.99
CA GLU A 417 -8.55 25.90 19.61
C GLU A 417 -7.87 26.74 20.70
N LEU A 418 -8.00 26.33 21.97
CA LEU A 418 -7.33 26.89 23.15
C LEU A 418 -6.86 25.73 24.06
N PRO A 419 -5.54 25.59 24.31
CA PRO A 419 -5.00 24.51 25.12
C PRO A 419 -5.43 24.58 26.58
N LEU A 420 -5.88 23.45 27.13
CA LEU A 420 -5.83 23.24 28.58
C LEU A 420 -4.36 23.18 29.00
N LYS A 421 -3.97 23.98 29.99
CA LYS A 421 -2.58 24.01 30.50
C LYS A 421 -2.29 22.86 31.45
N ASP A 422 -3.28 22.50 32.25
CA ASP A 422 -3.20 21.52 33.32
C ASP A 422 -4.38 20.54 33.21
N ALA A 423 -4.29 19.41 33.91
CA ALA A 423 -5.41 18.48 34.05
C ALA A 423 -6.59 19.15 34.76
N ALA A 424 -7.81 18.76 34.38
CA ALA A 424 -9.03 19.29 34.96
C ALA A 424 -10.11 18.21 35.03
N LEU A 425 -11.02 18.35 35.99
CA LEU A 425 -12.15 17.45 36.18
C LEU A 425 -13.43 18.16 35.76
N PHE A 426 -14.19 17.54 34.86
CA PHE A 426 -15.45 18.04 34.35
C PHE A 426 -16.58 17.13 34.81
N TYR A 427 -17.66 17.72 35.30
CA TYR A 427 -18.81 17.01 35.81
C TYR A 427 -20.01 17.18 34.89
N VAL A 428 -20.46 16.08 34.28
CA VAL A 428 -21.71 16.04 33.50
C VAL A 428 -22.87 15.85 34.48
N PRO A 429 -23.75 16.83 34.69
CA PRO A 429 -24.86 16.67 35.62
C PRO A 429 -25.93 15.74 35.06
N PHE A 430 -26.52 14.93 35.94
CA PHE A 430 -27.72 14.16 35.66
C PHE A 430 -28.56 14.09 36.93
N TYR A 431 -29.84 13.75 36.79
CA TYR A 431 -30.68 13.47 37.97
C TYR A 431 -30.89 11.98 38.14
N VAL A 432 -31.00 11.55 39.39
CA VAL A 432 -31.36 10.19 39.77
C VAL A 432 -32.61 10.23 40.63
N ALA A 433 -33.59 9.42 40.27
CA ALA A 433 -34.73 9.11 41.12
C ALA A 433 -34.63 7.66 41.59
N CYS A 434 -34.79 7.46 42.90
CA CYS A 434 -34.89 6.12 43.49
C CYS A 434 -36.32 5.83 43.89
N TYR A 435 -36.85 4.72 43.38
CA TYR A 435 -38.14 4.17 43.75
C TYR A 435 -37.94 2.92 44.60
N GLN A 436 -38.80 2.72 45.60
CA GLN A 436 -38.73 1.58 46.48
C GLN A 436 -40.09 0.88 46.59
N VAL A 437 -40.08 -0.44 46.42
CA VAL A 437 -41.18 -1.35 46.75
C VAL A 437 -40.66 -2.32 47.80
N GLU A 438 -41.23 -2.30 49.00
CA GLU A 438 -40.74 -3.12 50.12
C GLU A 438 -39.23 -2.93 50.33
N SER A 439 -38.40 -3.93 50.02
CA SER A 439 -36.93 -3.87 50.08
C SER A 439 -36.25 -3.67 48.73
N ALA A 440 -36.98 -3.83 47.62
CA ALA A 440 -36.45 -3.69 46.28
C ALA A 440 -36.40 -2.22 45.84
N LYS A 441 -35.30 -1.82 45.21
CA LYS A 441 -35.08 -0.47 44.70
C LYS A 441 -34.96 -0.47 43.17
N ARG A 442 -35.45 0.60 42.55
CA ARG A 442 -35.33 0.86 41.12
C ARG A 442 -34.85 2.29 40.92
N TYR A 443 -33.89 2.47 40.02
CA TYR A 443 -33.32 3.76 39.69
C TYR A 443 -33.81 4.21 38.31
N SER A 444 -34.16 5.49 38.18
CA SER A 444 -34.31 6.20 36.91
C SER A 444 -33.26 7.30 36.82
N PHE A 445 -32.64 7.44 35.65
CA PHE A 445 -31.63 8.45 35.37
C PHE A 445 -32.17 9.42 34.32
N PHE A 446 -32.05 10.71 34.59
CA PHE A 446 -32.45 11.78 33.66
C PHE A 446 -31.21 12.50 33.15
N PRO A 447 -30.92 12.44 31.83
CA PRO A 447 -29.71 13.01 31.24
C PRO A 447 -29.83 14.53 31.05
N PRO A 448 -28.69 15.23 30.80
CA PRO A 448 -28.70 16.62 30.34
C PRO A 448 -29.68 16.83 29.18
N SER A 449 -30.44 17.91 29.26
CA SER A 449 -31.61 18.10 28.42
C SER A 449 -31.69 19.51 27.82
N GLU A 450 -32.27 19.58 26.63
CA GLU A 450 -32.74 20.81 26.03
C GLU A 450 -34.20 21.06 26.47
N VAL A 451 -34.49 22.32 26.83
CA VAL A 451 -35.78 22.75 27.37
C VAL A 451 -36.64 23.29 26.24
N ASN A 452 -37.68 22.56 25.88
CA ASN A 452 -38.58 22.94 24.81
C ASN A 452 -39.51 24.12 25.16
N ALA A 453 -39.92 24.82 24.11
CA ALA A 453 -40.96 25.83 24.18
C ALA A 453 -42.36 25.19 24.21
N PHE A 454 -43.30 25.87 24.85
CA PHE A 454 -44.70 25.42 24.89
C PHE A 454 -45.41 25.74 23.57
N GLY A 455 -45.40 24.78 22.63
CA GLY A 455 -45.90 24.96 21.26
C GLY A 455 -47.32 24.47 20.98
N PHE A 456 -47.76 24.60 19.72
CA PHE A 456 -49.04 24.07 19.23
C PHE A 456 -49.10 22.52 19.27
N SER A 457 -47.95 21.86 19.07
CA SER A 457 -47.80 20.40 19.11
C SER A 457 -47.95 19.81 20.53
N THR A 458 -47.51 20.52 21.58
CA THR A 458 -47.68 20.10 22.99
C THR A 458 -49.14 20.24 23.44
N LYS A 459 -49.87 21.25 22.91
CA LYS A 459 -51.32 21.41 23.11
C LYS A 459 -52.14 20.26 22.51
N ILE A 460 -51.84 19.83 21.27
CA ILE A 460 -52.54 18.72 20.59
C ILE A 460 -52.26 17.38 21.28
N LYS A 461 -51.01 17.08 21.63
CA LYS A 461 -50.65 15.82 22.29
C LYS A 461 -51.21 15.72 23.71
N GLY A 462 -51.33 16.84 24.42
CA GLY A 462 -52.01 16.91 25.72
C GLY A 462 -53.51 16.61 25.63
N ALA A 463 -54.17 16.99 24.51
CA ALA A 463 -55.58 16.66 24.26
C ALA A 463 -55.82 15.17 23.97
N LEU A 464 -54.75 14.41 23.64
CA LEU A 464 -54.78 12.96 23.40
C LEU A 464 -54.42 12.13 24.65
N GLY A 465 -54.40 12.75 25.83
CA GLY A 465 -54.17 12.06 27.11
C GLY A 465 -52.71 11.71 27.42
N LYS A 466 -51.73 12.23 26.67
CA LYS A 466 -50.31 12.12 27.03
C LYS A 466 -49.90 13.29 27.92
N MET A 467 -49.21 13.02 29.03
CA MET A 467 -48.72 14.08 29.93
C MET A 467 -47.75 15.01 29.20
N LYS A 468 -48.04 16.32 29.26
CA LYS A 468 -47.33 17.37 28.53
C LYS A 468 -45.90 17.56 29.01
N ILE A 469 -45.64 17.30 30.30
CA ILE A 469 -44.34 17.46 30.94
C ILE A 469 -43.23 16.60 30.32
N LYS A 470 -43.56 15.42 29.74
CA LYS A 470 -42.60 14.55 29.02
C LYS A 470 -42.01 15.18 27.75
N GLN A 471 -42.56 16.30 27.29
CA GLN A 471 -42.07 17.01 26.10
C GLN A 471 -41.24 18.24 26.47
N LEU A 472 -41.21 18.63 27.75
CA LEU A 472 -40.47 19.80 28.22
C LEU A 472 -38.97 19.57 28.14
N LEU A 473 -38.49 18.41 28.63
CA LEU A 473 -37.09 18.04 28.62
C LEU A 473 -36.85 16.98 27.56
N VAL A 474 -35.95 17.25 26.63
CA VAL A 474 -35.51 16.30 25.61
C VAL A 474 -34.00 16.10 25.78
N PRO A 475 -33.49 14.86 25.82
CA PRO A 475 -32.06 14.61 25.90
C PRO A 475 -31.30 15.39 24.83
N ARG A 476 -30.29 16.15 25.26
CA ARG A 476 -29.58 17.08 24.39
C ARG A 476 -28.58 16.39 23.45
N PHE A 477 -27.95 15.33 23.97
CA PHE A 477 -26.82 14.65 23.36
C PHE A 477 -27.08 13.15 23.43
N GLU A 478 -26.96 12.45 22.30
CA GLU A 478 -27.27 11.02 22.23
C GLU A 478 -26.18 10.21 22.93
N VAL A 479 -24.91 10.51 22.63
CA VAL A 479 -23.77 9.71 23.10
C VAL A 479 -23.38 10.09 24.53
N VAL A 480 -23.48 11.36 24.91
CA VAL A 480 -23.31 11.76 26.33
C VAL A 480 -24.36 11.10 27.23
N THR A 481 -25.59 10.88 26.72
CA THR A 481 -26.65 10.18 27.47
C THR A 481 -26.26 8.73 27.78
N SER A 482 -25.42 8.08 26.96
CA SER A 482 -24.96 6.70 27.21
C SER A 482 -24.12 6.53 28.50
N LEU A 483 -23.57 7.62 29.05
CA LEU A 483 -22.94 7.61 30.39
C LEU A 483 -23.96 7.18 31.46
N MET A 484 -25.23 7.56 31.30
CA MET A 484 -26.29 7.24 32.25
C MET A 484 -26.76 5.79 32.11
N ASP A 485 -26.74 5.22 30.90
CA ASP A 485 -26.95 3.77 30.70
C ASP A 485 -25.86 2.97 31.42
N THR A 486 -24.63 3.45 31.36
CA THR A 486 -23.48 2.85 32.05
C THR A 486 -23.67 2.87 33.57
N LEU A 487 -24.14 4.00 34.12
CA LEU A 487 -24.48 4.12 35.54
C LEU A 487 -25.62 3.19 35.96
N GLN A 488 -26.66 3.06 35.14
CA GLN A 488 -27.78 2.18 35.43
C GLN A 488 -27.32 0.72 35.53
N VAL A 489 -26.47 0.27 34.59
CA VAL A 489 -25.87 -1.05 34.64
C VAL A 489 -24.99 -1.21 35.88
N LEU A 490 -24.18 -0.20 36.22
CA LEU A 490 -23.26 -0.25 37.36
C LEU A 490 -24.02 -0.30 38.69
N ALA A 491 -25.06 0.51 38.88
CA ALA A 491 -25.91 0.49 40.07
C ALA A 491 -26.65 -0.85 40.25
N TYR A 492 -26.96 -1.56 39.16
CA TYR A 492 -27.56 -2.89 39.23
C TYR A 492 -26.53 -3.99 39.55
N GLN A 493 -25.32 -3.89 38.99
CA GLN A 493 -24.31 -4.96 39.05
C GLN A 493 -23.36 -4.85 40.26
N ASN A 494 -23.20 -3.66 40.83
CA ASN A 494 -22.24 -3.39 41.90
C ASN A 494 -22.93 -2.79 43.13
N ALA A 495 -23.17 -3.62 44.14
CA ALA A 495 -23.84 -3.22 45.39
C ALA A 495 -23.06 -2.18 46.21
N VAL A 496 -21.73 -2.16 46.11
CA VAL A 496 -20.89 -1.16 46.80
C VAL A 496 -21.12 0.21 46.14
N PHE A 497 -21.01 0.27 44.81
CA PHE A 497 -21.28 1.49 44.05
C PHE A 497 -22.73 1.98 44.25
N GLU A 498 -23.72 1.08 44.23
CA GLU A 498 -25.12 1.44 44.50
C GLU A 498 -25.28 2.08 45.88
N THR A 499 -24.58 1.56 46.89
CA THR A 499 -24.64 2.09 48.25
C THR A 499 -23.98 3.45 48.34
N GLU A 500 -22.79 3.63 47.76
CA GLU A 500 -22.08 4.92 47.71
C GLU A 500 -22.90 5.98 46.97
N MET A 501 -23.43 5.63 45.79
CA MET A 501 -24.27 6.53 45.00
C MET A 501 -25.53 6.91 45.78
N ARG A 502 -26.19 5.97 46.47
CA ARG A 502 -27.35 6.26 47.30
C ARG A 502 -27.02 7.20 48.45
N GLU A 503 -25.95 6.94 49.20
CA GLU A 503 -25.52 7.80 50.31
C GLU A 503 -25.24 9.21 49.82
N LEU A 504 -24.57 9.34 48.66
CA LEU A 504 -24.32 10.60 48.00
C LEU A 504 -25.63 11.31 47.60
N CYS A 505 -26.58 10.60 46.97
CA CYS A 505 -27.89 11.14 46.60
C CYS A 505 -28.66 11.67 47.80
N GLU A 506 -28.59 10.98 48.94
CA GLU A 506 -29.31 11.37 50.14
C GLU A 506 -28.81 12.71 50.71
N THR A 507 -27.53 13.07 50.50
CA THR A 507 -27.02 14.39 50.93
C THR A 507 -27.60 15.57 50.15
N VAL A 508 -28.11 15.33 48.93
CA VAL A 508 -28.68 16.35 48.03
C VAL A 508 -30.12 16.01 47.63
N ASN A 509 -30.82 15.25 48.49
CA ASN A 509 -32.18 14.82 48.23
C ASN A 509 -33.15 16.01 48.29
N MET A 510 -33.66 16.44 47.12
CA MET A 510 -34.54 17.59 47.03
C MET A 510 -35.89 17.41 47.73
N LEU A 511 -36.25 16.17 48.07
CA LEU A 511 -37.48 15.86 48.81
C LEU A 511 -37.32 15.98 50.33
N LYS A 512 -36.09 16.12 50.84
CA LYS A 512 -35.79 16.23 52.28
C LYS A 512 -35.24 17.59 52.69
N LEU A 513 -34.51 18.27 51.80
CA LEU A 513 -33.92 19.58 52.09
C LEU A 513 -34.97 20.69 52.00
N ASP A 514 -35.13 21.49 53.06
CA ASP A 514 -36.17 22.53 53.15
C ASP A 514 -36.09 23.56 52.00
N ASP A 515 -34.88 24.08 51.71
CA ASP A 515 -34.66 25.04 50.63
C ASP A 515 -35.03 24.44 49.26
N ALA A 516 -34.73 23.16 49.05
CA ALA A 516 -35.05 22.44 47.83
C ALA A 516 -36.56 22.17 47.70
N ARG A 517 -37.24 21.82 48.81
CA ARG A 517 -38.70 21.65 48.85
C ARG A 517 -39.44 22.94 48.50
N GLU A 518 -38.98 24.08 49.05
CA GLU A 518 -39.54 25.39 48.70
C GLU A 518 -39.24 25.77 47.24
N GLY A 519 -38.04 25.46 46.74
CA GLY A 519 -37.69 25.58 45.32
C GLY A 519 -38.60 24.77 44.41
N LEU A 520 -38.89 23.51 44.76
CA LEU A 520 -39.81 22.65 44.02
C LEU A 520 -41.21 23.24 43.94
N LYS A 521 -41.76 23.77 45.05
CA LYS A 521 -43.08 24.43 45.05
C LYS A 521 -43.12 25.60 44.07
N ARG A 522 -42.13 26.51 44.14
CA ARG A 522 -42.00 27.64 43.20
C ARG A 522 -41.86 27.18 41.76
N GLY A 523 -41.07 26.14 41.52
CA GLY A 523 -40.89 25.55 40.19
C GLY A 523 -42.18 24.94 39.64
N LEU A 524 -42.95 24.20 40.46
CA LEU A 524 -44.23 23.63 40.05
C LEU A 524 -45.27 24.69 39.68
N GLU A 525 -45.34 25.79 40.44
CA GLU A 525 -46.18 26.96 40.11
C GLU A 525 -45.75 27.59 38.78
N CYS A 526 -44.44 27.68 38.53
CA CYS A 526 -43.90 28.18 37.25
C CYS A 526 -44.33 27.28 36.08
N LEU A 527 -44.16 25.95 36.21
CA LEU A 527 -44.55 24.98 35.20
C LEU A 527 -46.07 24.96 34.93
N GLN A 528 -46.88 25.17 35.97
CA GLN A 528 -48.33 25.34 35.82
C GLN A 528 -48.66 26.62 35.03
N ARG A 529 -48.02 27.74 35.37
CA ARG A 529 -48.24 29.04 34.71
C ARG A 529 -47.88 29.00 33.22
N GLU A 530 -46.84 28.25 32.87
CA GLU A 530 -46.44 28.00 31.48
C GLU A 530 -47.34 26.98 30.75
N GLY A 531 -48.23 26.29 31.46
CA GLY A 531 -49.17 25.32 30.89
C GLY A 531 -48.63 23.90 30.72
N TRP A 532 -47.43 23.61 31.23
CA TRP A 532 -46.84 22.26 31.25
C TRP A 532 -47.54 21.32 32.23
N LEU A 533 -48.11 21.88 33.31
CA LEU A 533 -48.92 21.18 34.29
C LEU A 533 -50.32 21.80 34.36
N SER A 534 -51.34 20.98 34.55
CA SER A 534 -52.65 21.43 34.99
C SER A 534 -52.64 21.79 36.48
N GLU A 535 -53.61 22.58 36.92
CA GLU A 535 -53.79 22.92 38.34
C GLU A 535 -53.92 21.66 39.22
N LYS A 536 -54.65 20.64 38.73
CA LYS A 536 -54.80 19.37 39.44
C LYS A 536 -53.47 18.61 39.56
N GLU A 537 -52.67 18.57 38.51
CA GLU A 537 -51.34 17.94 38.53
C GLU A 537 -50.40 18.69 39.49
N GLN A 538 -50.40 20.02 39.44
CA GLN A 538 -49.60 20.86 40.34
C GLN A 538 -49.95 20.63 41.81
N GLN A 539 -51.25 20.60 42.15
CA GLN A 539 -51.70 20.36 43.52
C GLN A 539 -51.32 18.95 44.01
N ALA A 540 -51.51 17.94 43.15
CA ALA A 540 -51.17 16.55 43.48
C ALA A 540 -49.67 16.35 43.71
N LEU A 541 -48.81 17.01 42.90
CA LEU A 541 -47.37 16.98 43.09
C LEU A 541 -46.94 17.73 44.34
N THR A 542 -47.55 18.88 44.63
CA THR A 542 -47.24 19.68 45.83
C THR A 542 -47.54 18.94 47.13
N GLN A 543 -48.63 18.17 47.18
CA GLN A 543 -48.97 17.33 48.34
C GLN A 543 -47.90 16.27 48.64
N LYS A 544 -47.15 15.82 47.63
CA LYS A 544 -46.06 14.83 47.79
C LYS A 544 -44.74 15.44 48.24
N ILE A 545 -44.62 16.77 48.19
CA ILE A 545 -43.47 17.52 48.71
C ILE A 545 -43.68 17.84 50.20
N THR A 546 -44.86 17.61 50.78
CA THR A 546 -45.13 17.83 52.21
C THR A 546 -44.76 16.57 52.99
#